data_AF-A0A7X7SIN2-F1
#
_entry.id   AF-A0A7X7SIN2-F1
#
_cell.length_a   1.000
_cell.length_b   1.000
_cell.length_c   1.000
_cell.angle_alpha   90.00
_cell.angle_beta   90.00
_cell.angle_gamma   90.00
#
_symmetry.space_group_name_H-M   'P 1'
#
loop_
_entity.id
_entity.type
_entity.pdbx_description
1 polymer ?
#
loop_
_entity_poly.entity_id
_entity_poly.type
_entity_poly.pdbx_seq_one_letter_code
_entity_poly.pdbx_strand_id
1 'polypeptide(L)'
;MARLTNQLVAWANLGYRMATHVLLRMPARDVGALRDRERYLAAVRPEGFLPLLPEERAMFPATMRCVHCGLCALASPDVRSAWDEAWTFVAGPSRALDRARAVAASTGAAATDPAAAAVCPMGVPIPHMAVTVARLAAAGEQQD
;
A
#
# COMPACT_ATOMS: atom_id res chain seq x y z
N MET A 1 -8.94 45.85 18.00
CA MET A 1 -9.67 44.94 18.92
C MET A 1 -10.46 43.85 18.19
N ALA A 2 -11.34 44.15 17.22
CA ALA A 2 -12.16 43.13 16.52
C ALA A 2 -11.39 41.94 15.91
N ARG A 3 -10.17 42.16 15.38
CA ARG A 3 -9.32 41.11 14.79
C ARG A 3 -8.80 40.10 15.82
N LEU A 4 -8.45 40.58 17.01
CA LEU A 4 -8.01 39.76 18.14
C LEU A 4 -9.17 38.94 18.71
N THR A 5 -10.36 39.53 18.80
CA THR A 5 -11.58 38.83 19.22
C THR A 5 -11.93 37.69 18.25
N ASN A 6 -11.82 37.93 16.93
CA ASN A 6 -12.07 36.90 15.93
C ASN A 6 -11.05 35.75 15.97
N GLN A 7 -9.77 36.05 16.25
CA GLN A 7 -8.74 35.02 16.41
C GLN A 7 -8.97 34.15 17.65
N LEU A 8 -9.33 34.77 18.78
CA LEU A 8 -9.65 34.04 20.01
C LEU A 8 -10.85 33.12 19.83
N VAL A 9 -11.90 33.60 19.15
CA VAL A 9 -13.08 32.77 18.83
C VAL A 9 -12.70 31.62 17.90
N ALA A 10 -11.86 31.86 16.88
CA ALA A 10 -11.39 30.81 15.98
C ALA A 10 -10.57 29.74 16.72
N TRP A 11 -9.67 30.14 17.61
CA TRP A 11 -8.85 29.22 18.41
C TRP A 11 -9.70 28.43 19.42
N ALA A 12 -10.66 29.07 20.07
CA ALA A 12 -11.60 28.38 20.95
C ALA A 12 -12.43 27.35 20.17
N ASN A 13 -12.88 27.68 18.96
CA ASN A 13 -13.61 26.74 18.10
C ASN A 13 -12.72 25.56 17.66
N LEU A 14 -11.47 25.83 17.27
CA LEU A 14 -10.50 24.80 16.92
C LEU A 14 -10.24 23.86 18.11
N GLY A 15 -10.00 24.42 19.30
CA GLY A 15 -9.82 23.65 20.53
C GLY A 15 -11.04 22.78 20.87
N TYR A 16 -12.25 23.34 20.80
CA TYR A 16 -13.50 22.60 20.99
C TYR A 16 -13.66 21.47 19.98
N ARG A 17 -13.42 21.72 18.69
CA ARG A 17 -13.52 20.69 17.64
C ARG A 17 -12.46 19.61 17.79
N MET A 18 -11.25 19.96 18.19
CA MET A 18 -10.19 19.00 18.49
C MET A 18 -10.56 18.14 19.70
N ALA A 19 -11.01 18.75 20.81
CA ALA A 19 -11.40 18.04 22.02
C ALA A 19 -12.58 17.09 21.76
N THR A 20 -13.62 17.55 21.08
CA THR A 20 -14.75 16.69 20.68
C THR A 20 -14.33 15.57 19.73
N HIS A 21 -13.40 15.84 18.81
CA HIS A 21 -12.87 14.81 17.92
C HIS A 21 -12.11 13.73 18.70
N VAL A 22 -11.17 14.12 19.56
CA VAL A 22 -10.31 13.20 20.32
C VAL A 22 -11.08 12.44 21.40
N LEU A 23 -11.99 13.11 22.12
CA LEU A 23 -12.66 12.52 23.27
C LEU A 23 -13.93 11.74 22.90
N LEU A 24 -14.64 12.16 21.84
CA LEU A 24 -15.96 11.59 21.52
C LEU A 24 -15.96 10.81 20.21
N ARG A 25 -15.19 11.25 19.20
CA ARG A 25 -15.22 10.62 17.87
C ARG A 25 -14.13 9.57 17.66
N MET A 26 -12.93 9.78 18.22
CA MET A 26 -11.81 8.87 18.06
C MET A 26 -12.03 7.55 18.82
N PRO A 27 -12.52 7.52 20.09
CA PRO A 27 -12.75 6.27 20.81
C PRO A 27 -13.97 5.50 20.29
N ALA A 28 -14.94 6.21 19.71
CA ALA A 28 -16.12 5.62 19.06
C ALA A 28 -15.85 5.18 17.61
N ARG A 29 -14.68 5.54 17.05
CA ARG A 29 -14.19 4.99 15.80
C ARG A 29 -13.52 3.67 16.13
N ASP A 30 -14.25 2.57 15.92
CA ASP A 30 -13.58 1.30 15.65
C ASP A 30 -12.76 1.48 14.38
N VAL A 31 -11.47 1.76 14.55
CA VAL A 31 -10.47 1.72 13.48
C VAL A 31 -10.38 0.27 13.03
N GLY A 32 -11.31 -0.15 12.16
CA GLY A 32 -11.51 -1.55 11.81
C GLY A 32 -12.95 -1.95 11.46
N ALA A 33 -13.97 -1.12 11.75
CA ALA A 33 -15.34 -1.44 11.36
C ALA A 33 -15.49 -1.49 9.83
N LEU A 34 -16.09 -2.57 9.31
CA LEU A 34 -16.28 -2.84 7.88
C LEU A 34 -16.87 -1.65 7.11
N ARG A 35 -17.71 -0.83 7.76
CA ARG A 35 -18.31 0.38 7.20
C ARG A 35 -17.30 1.49 6.87
N ASP A 36 -16.26 1.65 7.69
CA ASP A 36 -15.16 2.59 7.41
C ASP A 36 -14.23 2.04 6.33
N ARG A 37 -14.07 0.71 6.24
CA ARG A 37 -13.34 0.05 5.16
C ARG A 37 -14.04 0.22 3.81
N GLU A 38 -15.33 -0.04 3.71
CA GLU A 38 -16.08 0.12 2.45
C GLU A 38 -16.07 1.57 1.99
N ARG A 39 -16.27 2.53 2.91
CA ARG A 39 -16.19 3.96 2.61
C ARG A 39 -14.80 4.37 2.13
N TYR A 40 -13.75 3.87 2.78
CA TYR A 40 -12.38 4.11 2.35
C TYR A 40 -12.12 3.51 0.96
N LEU A 41 -12.51 2.26 0.73
CA LEU A 41 -12.35 1.60 -0.58
C LEU A 41 -13.13 2.31 -1.69
N ALA A 42 -14.34 2.79 -1.40
CA ALA A 42 -15.12 3.57 -2.36
C ALA A 42 -14.43 4.89 -2.74
N ALA A 43 -13.70 5.51 -1.81
CA ALA A 43 -12.97 6.74 -2.09
C ALA A 43 -11.70 6.50 -2.92
N VAL A 44 -10.97 5.40 -2.66
CA VAL A 44 -9.66 5.15 -3.29
C VAL A 44 -9.73 4.32 -4.58
N ARG A 45 -10.80 3.57 -4.82
CA ARG A 45 -10.96 2.77 -6.05
C ARG A 45 -10.94 3.62 -7.34
N PRO A 46 -11.60 4.79 -7.41
CA PRO A 46 -11.53 5.66 -8.59
C PRO A 46 -10.13 6.21 -8.87
N GLU A 47 -9.29 6.30 -7.84
CA GLU A 47 -7.87 6.68 -7.97
C GLU A 47 -6.99 5.50 -8.41
N GLY A 48 -7.59 4.33 -8.73
CA GLY A 48 -6.87 3.14 -9.14
C GLY A 48 -6.19 2.41 -7.99
N PHE A 49 -6.75 2.44 -6.77
CA PHE A 49 -6.26 1.62 -5.66
C PHE A 49 -7.12 0.38 -5.45
N LEU A 50 -6.47 -0.79 -5.49
CA LEU A 50 -7.11 -2.06 -5.16
C LEU A 50 -6.75 -2.54 -3.75
N PRO A 51 -7.73 -3.09 -3.00
CA PRO A 51 -7.42 -3.74 -1.74
C PRO A 51 -6.60 -5.01 -1.95
N LEU A 52 -5.70 -5.27 -1.01
CA LEU A 52 -5.07 -6.58 -0.86
C LEU A 52 -6.11 -7.63 -0.41
N LEU A 53 -5.92 -8.88 -0.83
CA LEU A 53 -6.62 -10.03 -0.30
C LEU A 53 -6.20 -10.32 1.16
N PRO A 54 -6.98 -11.06 1.96
CA PRO A 54 -6.63 -11.39 3.34
C PRO A 54 -5.23 -12.00 3.48
N GLU A 55 -4.88 -12.95 2.61
CA GLU A 55 -3.58 -13.61 2.56
C GLU A 55 -2.45 -12.64 2.20
N GLU A 56 -2.69 -11.74 1.25
CA GLU A 56 -1.73 -10.70 0.87
C GLU A 56 -1.50 -9.69 2.00
N ARG A 57 -2.57 -9.36 2.75
CA ARG A 57 -2.46 -8.53 3.96
C ARG A 57 -1.66 -9.21 5.06
N ALA A 58 -1.82 -10.52 5.24
CA ALA A 58 -1.05 -11.27 6.24
C ALA A 58 0.44 -11.29 5.91
N MET A 59 0.79 -11.29 4.62
CA MET A 59 2.19 -11.23 4.15
C MET A 59 2.80 -9.82 4.21
N PHE A 60 1.96 -8.77 4.28
CA PHE A 60 2.41 -7.37 4.23
C PHE A 60 3.58 -7.05 5.18
N PRO A 61 3.59 -7.44 6.47
CA PRO A 61 4.73 -7.16 7.34
C PRO A 61 6.04 -7.80 6.86
N ALA A 62 5.98 -9.01 6.28
CA ALA A 62 7.16 -9.68 5.75
C ALA A 62 7.72 -8.98 4.51
N THR A 63 6.84 -8.49 3.63
CA THR A 63 7.23 -7.74 2.42
C THR A 63 7.90 -6.40 2.73
N MET A 64 7.55 -5.77 3.86
CA MET A 64 8.15 -4.53 4.34
C MET A 64 9.59 -4.69 4.87
N ARG A 65 10.11 -5.93 4.96
CA ARG A 65 11.50 -6.20 5.39
C ARG A 65 12.54 -5.98 4.29
N CYS A 66 12.11 -5.71 3.05
CA CYS A 66 13.03 -5.49 1.95
C CYS A 66 13.93 -4.26 2.20
N VAL A 67 15.24 -4.44 2.06
CA VAL A 67 16.27 -3.40 2.24
C VAL A 67 16.91 -2.94 0.93
N HIS A 68 16.32 -3.29 -0.21
CA HIS A 68 16.79 -2.85 -1.54
C HIS A 68 18.20 -3.29 -1.95
N CYS A 69 18.64 -4.45 -1.48
CA CYS A 69 19.97 -4.94 -1.84
C CYS A 69 20.10 -5.40 -3.31
N GLY A 70 19.00 -5.61 -4.04
CA GLY A 70 19.01 -6.03 -5.45
C GLY A 70 19.46 -7.48 -5.71
N LEU A 71 19.80 -8.27 -4.69
CA LEU A 71 20.32 -9.64 -4.85
C LEU A 71 19.36 -10.57 -5.60
N CYS A 72 18.06 -10.43 -5.36
CA CYS A 72 17.05 -11.22 -6.06
C CYS A 72 16.98 -10.93 -7.57
N ALA A 73 17.21 -9.68 -7.97
CA ALA A 73 17.29 -9.27 -9.38
C ALA A 73 18.58 -9.76 -10.06
N LEU A 74 19.66 -9.94 -9.30
CA LEU A 74 20.89 -10.57 -9.81
C LEU A 74 20.73 -12.08 -9.98
N ALA A 75 19.99 -12.74 -9.10
CA ALA A 75 19.78 -14.19 -9.14
C ALA A 75 18.79 -14.64 -10.22
N SER A 76 17.86 -13.77 -10.63
CA SER A 76 16.89 -14.05 -11.70
C SER A 76 16.93 -12.92 -12.75
N PRO A 77 17.54 -13.15 -13.94
CA PRO A 77 17.78 -12.10 -14.94
C PRO A 77 16.52 -11.41 -15.49
N ASP A 78 15.35 -12.05 -15.36
CA ASP A 78 14.07 -11.53 -15.83
C ASP A 78 13.37 -10.61 -14.80
N VAL A 79 14.03 -10.34 -13.67
CA VAL A 79 13.55 -9.51 -12.57
C VAL A 79 14.21 -8.12 -12.68
N ARG A 80 14.25 -7.54 -13.90
CA ARG A 80 14.96 -6.26 -14.16
C ARG A 80 14.11 -5.03 -13.84
N SER A 81 14.77 -4.03 -13.23
CA SER A 81 14.35 -2.68 -12.83
C SER A 81 13.16 -2.53 -11.87
N ALA A 82 12.13 -3.36 -11.96
CA ALA A 82 10.96 -3.20 -11.09
C ALA A 82 11.20 -3.65 -9.64
N TRP A 83 12.20 -4.51 -9.40
CA TRP A 83 12.48 -5.08 -8.08
C TRP A 83 13.61 -4.40 -7.32
N ASP A 84 14.29 -3.42 -7.93
CA ASP A 84 15.21 -2.53 -7.22
C ASP A 84 14.51 -1.81 -6.06
N GLU A 85 13.17 -1.71 -6.13
CA GLU A 85 12.30 -1.16 -5.11
C GLU A 85 11.22 -2.13 -4.63
N ALA A 86 11.50 -3.43 -4.43
CA ALA A 86 10.45 -4.42 -4.16
C ALA A 86 9.46 -4.10 -3.00
N TRP A 87 9.84 -3.35 -1.96
CA TRP A 87 8.89 -2.88 -0.92
C TRP A 87 7.82 -1.91 -1.47
N THR A 88 8.09 -1.27 -2.60
CA THR A 88 7.15 -0.42 -3.34
C THR A 88 6.10 -1.22 -4.12
N PHE A 89 5.81 -2.46 -3.71
CA PHE A 89 4.60 -3.19 -4.13
C PHE A 89 3.56 -3.30 -3.03
N VAL A 90 3.94 -2.96 -1.82
CA VAL A 90 3.10 -3.16 -0.63
C VAL A 90 2.78 -1.85 0.08
N ALA A 91 3.69 -0.86 0.08
CA ALA A 91 3.48 0.41 0.78
C ALA A 91 2.58 1.42 0.04
N GLY A 92 1.39 1.71 0.56
CA GLY A 92 0.59 2.91 0.27
C GLY A 92 0.34 3.19 -1.23
N PRO A 93 1.04 4.18 -1.85
CA PRO A 93 0.89 4.60 -3.25
C PRO A 93 1.30 3.51 -4.27
N SER A 94 1.97 2.46 -3.83
CA SER A 94 2.38 1.34 -4.68
C SER A 94 1.27 0.41 -5.16
N ARG A 95 0.11 0.47 -4.52
CA ARG A 95 -1.09 -0.30 -4.92
C ARG A 95 -1.88 0.40 -6.04
N ALA A 96 -1.31 1.45 -6.63
CA ALA A 96 -1.85 2.08 -7.83
C ALA A 96 -1.77 1.11 -9.01
N LEU A 97 -2.89 0.94 -9.72
CA LEU A 97 -3.01 0.06 -10.88
C LEU A 97 -1.94 0.33 -11.94
N ASP A 98 -1.62 1.60 -12.19
CA ASP A 98 -0.60 2.01 -13.16
C ASP A 98 0.79 1.46 -12.81
N ARG A 99 1.14 1.47 -11.52
CA ARG A 99 2.42 0.93 -11.04
C ARG A 99 2.41 -0.60 -11.11
N ALA A 100 1.31 -1.24 -10.72
CA ALA A 100 1.17 -2.69 -10.82
C ALA A 100 1.33 -3.17 -12.28
N ARG A 101 0.75 -2.46 -13.26
CA ARG A 101 0.89 -2.74 -14.70
C ARG A 101 2.33 -2.58 -15.19
N ALA A 102 2.97 -1.45 -14.87
CA ALA A 102 4.36 -1.19 -15.27
C ALA A 102 5.32 -2.29 -14.77
N VAL A 103 5.04 -2.81 -13.57
CA VAL A 103 5.84 -3.88 -12.98
C VAL A 103 5.49 -5.24 -13.56
N ALA A 104 4.21 -5.56 -13.72
CA ALA A 104 3.78 -6.79 -14.36
C ALA A 104 4.39 -6.94 -15.77
N ALA A 105 4.46 -5.84 -16.52
CA ALA A 105 5.07 -5.80 -17.85
C ALA A 105 6.60 -6.02 -17.85
N SER A 106 7.28 -5.77 -16.73
CA SER A 106 8.73 -5.98 -16.57
C SER A 106 9.07 -7.26 -15.82
N THR A 107 8.09 -7.93 -15.21
CA THR A 107 8.24 -9.27 -14.64
C THR A 107 7.87 -10.34 -15.65
N GLY A 108 8.86 -11.03 -16.19
CA GLY A 108 8.64 -12.28 -16.92
C GLY A 108 8.17 -13.43 -16.00
N ALA A 109 7.95 -14.62 -16.58
CA ALA A 109 7.55 -15.83 -15.86
C ALA A 109 8.51 -16.21 -14.70
N ALA A 110 9.77 -15.78 -14.75
CA ALA A 110 10.77 -16.06 -13.71
C ALA A 110 10.66 -15.19 -12.45
N ALA A 111 9.70 -14.27 -12.34
CA ALA A 111 9.41 -13.57 -11.07
C ALA A 111 8.87 -14.51 -9.97
N THR A 112 8.47 -15.72 -10.34
CA THR A 112 8.11 -16.80 -9.41
C THR A 112 9.25 -17.79 -9.14
N ASP A 113 10.44 -17.55 -9.70
CA ASP A 113 11.60 -18.43 -9.53
C ASP A 113 12.01 -18.53 -8.04
N PRO A 114 12.01 -19.74 -7.46
CA PRO A 114 12.48 -19.98 -6.10
C PRO A 114 13.91 -19.47 -5.84
N ALA A 115 14.77 -19.41 -6.87
CA ALA A 115 16.13 -18.91 -6.75
C ALA A 115 16.19 -17.45 -6.27
N ALA A 116 15.24 -16.60 -6.71
CA ALA A 116 15.16 -15.21 -6.29
C ALA A 116 14.83 -15.08 -4.79
N ALA A 117 14.00 -15.97 -4.25
CA ALA A 117 13.69 -16.03 -2.83
C ALA A 117 14.88 -16.55 -2.00
N ALA A 118 15.59 -17.56 -2.51
CA ALA A 118 16.69 -18.22 -1.83
C ALA A 118 17.87 -17.29 -1.51
N VAL A 119 18.10 -16.28 -2.35
CA VAL A 119 19.19 -15.30 -2.16
C VAL A 119 18.80 -14.12 -1.26
N CYS A 120 17.52 -13.99 -0.85
CA CYS A 120 17.06 -12.84 -0.09
C CYS A 120 17.50 -12.94 1.39
N PRO A 121 18.38 -12.06 1.90
CA PRO A 121 18.84 -12.12 3.29
C PRO A 121 17.74 -11.76 4.29
N MET A 122 16.70 -11.06 3.84
CA MET A 122 15.59 -10.60 4.67
C MET A 122 14.40 -11.57 4.66
N GLY A 123 14.47 -12.67 3.89
CA GLY A 123 13.37 -13.64 3.78
C GLY A 123 12.08 -13.01 3.25
N VAL A 124 12.19 -12.08 2.29
CA VAL A 124 11.03 -11.44 1.64
C VAL A 124 10.35 -12.48 0.73
N PRO A 125 9.00 -12.61 0.77
CA PRO A 125 8.28 -13.64 0.00
C PRO A 125 8.11 -13.23 -1.48
N ILE A 126 9.23 -13.16 -2.21
CA ILE A 126 9.30 -12.66 -3.60
C ILE A 126 8.30 -13.36 -4.55
N PRO A 127 8.17 -14.70 -4.58
CA PRO A 127 7.21 -15.36 -5.47
C PRO A 127 5.75 -14.95 -5.20
N HIS A 128 5.40 -14.78 -3.92
CA HIS A 128 4.05 -14.33 -3.55
C HIS A 128 3.81 -12.88 -3.95
N MET A 129 4.82 -12.02 -3.82
CA MET A 129 4.72 -10.63 -4.28
C MET A 129 4.51 -10.56 -5.80
N ALA A 130 5.19 -11.39 -6.59
CA ALA A 130 4.99 -11.46 -8.03
C ALA A 130 3.54 -11.85 -8.39
N VAL A 131 2.97 -12.83 -7.68
CA VAL A 131 1.56 -13.24 -7.84
C VAL A 131 0.60 -12.09 -7.51
N THR A 132 0.84 -11.38 -6.41
CA THR A 132 0.02 -10.22 -6.02
C THR A 132 0.07 -9.11 -7.07
N VAL A 133 1.25 -8.79 -7.60
CA VAL A 133 1.40 -7.76 -8.63
C VAL A 133 0.69 -8.16 -9.93
N ALA A 134 0.85 -9.40 -10.39
CA ALA A 134 0.16 -9.91 -11.57
C ALA A 134 -1.37 -9.82 -11.42
N ARG A 135 -1.90 -10.19 -10.25
CA ARG A 135 -3.33 -10.05 -9.93
C ARG A 135 -3.79 -8.60 -9.97
N LEU A 136 -3.03 -7.69 -9.36
CA LEU A 136 -3.36 -6.27 -9.32
C LEU A 136 -3.36 -5.65 -10.73
N ALA A 137 -2.39 -6.01 -11.58
CA ALA A 137 -2.32 -5.55 -12.96
C ALA A 137 -3.52 -6.02 -13.79
N ALA A 138 -3.87 -7.32 -13.72
CA ALA A 138 -5.01 -7.90 -14.42
C ALA A 138 -6.36 -7.33 -13.95
N ALA A 139 -6.51 -7.06 -12.65
CA ALA A 139 -7.71 -6.44 -12.11
C ALA A 139 -7.87 -4.98 -12.56
N GLY A 140 -6.76 -4.27 -12.81
CA GLY A 140 -6.83 -2.94 -13.39
C GLY A 140 -7.35 -2.93 -14.82
N GLU A 141 -6.97 -3.90 -15.65
CA GLU A 141 -7.47 -4.04 -17.04
C GLU A 141 -9.00 -4.17 -17.13
N GLN A 142 -9.64 -4.63 -16.06
CA GLN A 142 -11.10 -4.79 -15.98
C GLN A 142 -11.82 -3.51 -15.53
N GLN A 143 -11.08 -2.48 -15.09
CA GLN A 143 -11.64 -1.21 -14.60
C GLN A 143 -11.57 -0.07 -15.62
N ASP A 144 -10.89 -0.28 -16.75
CA ASP A 144 -10.84 0.62 -17.91
C ASP A 144 -11.89 0.24 -18.95
#